data_AF-A0A1A3L1A3-F1
#
_entry.id   AF-A0A1A3L1A3-F1
#
_cell.length_a   1.000
_cell.length_b   1.000
_cell.length_c   1.000
_cell.angle_alpha   90.00
_cell.angle_beta   90.00
_cell.angle_gamma   90.00
#
_symmetry.space_group_name_H-M   'P 1'
#
loop_
_entity.id
_entity.type
_entity.pdbx_description
1 polymer ?
#
loop_
_entity_poly.entity_id
_entity_poly.type
_entity_poly.pdbx_seq_one_letter_code
_entity_poly.pdbx_strand_id
1 'polypeptide(L)' 'MLPIDRWPDTPSTYIVMRGDRAVGGTRARRQAARVGAEVVEIDGGHSPFCSRPDQLATALVAAY' A
#
# COMPACT_ATOMS: atom_id res chain seq x y z
N MET A 1 -20.96 -1.15 3.53
CA MET A 1 -20.23 -0.39 2.49
C MET A 1 -20.33 1.08 2.87
N LEU A 2 -19.24 1.84 2.73
CA LEU A 2 -19.30 3.30 2.93
C LEU A 2 -20.11 3.93 1.79
N PRO A 3 -20.86 5.03 2.03
CA PRO A 3 -21.78 5.63 1.07
C PRO A 3 -21.02 6.53 0.08
N ILE A 4 -20.16 5.93 -0.73
CA ILE A 4 -19.45 6.65 -1.80
C ILE A 4 -19.67 5.90 -3.13
N ASP A 5 -20.04 6.64 -4.16
CA ASP A 5 -20.25 6.09 -5.51
C ASP A 5 -18.92 5.97 -6.28
N ARG A 6 -17.90 6.75 -5.88
CA ARG A 6 -16.55 6.68 -6.41
C ARG A 6 -15.52 7.15 -5.38
N TRP A 7 -14.27 6.72 -5.55
CA TRP A 7 -13.13 7.30 -4.85
C TRP A 7 -12.76 8.68 -5.44
N PRO A 8 -12.14 9.57 -4.66
CA PRO A 8 -11.59 10.81 -5.20
C PRO A 8 -10.45 10.54 -6.19
N ASP A 9 -10.23 11.46 -7.12
CA ASP A 9 -9.12 11.38 -8.10
C ASP A 9 -7.74 11.73 -7.50
N THR A 10 -7.61 11.73 -6.17
CA THR A 10 -6.36 12.04 -5.47
C THR A 10 -5.31 10.97 -5.79
N PRO A 11 -4.15 11.33 -6.36
CA PRO A 11 -3.06 10.39 -6.57
C PRO A 11 -2.73 9.65 -5.27
N SER A 12 -2.64 8.33 -5.37
CA SER A 12 -2.51 7.45 -4.21
C SER A 12 -1.46 6.39 -4.48
N THR A 13 -0.63 6.11 -3.47
CA THR A 13 0.35 5.02 -3.48
C THR A 13 -0.02 4.00 -2.41
N TYR A 14 0.03 2.71 -2.75
CA TYR A 14 -0.26 1.60 -1.87
C TYR A 14 1.01 0.79 -1.62
N ILE A 15 1.45 0.71 -0.36
CA ILE A 15 2.58 -0.13 0.05
C ILE A 15 2.10 -1.57 0.29
N VAL A 16 2.55 -2.50 -0.54
CA VAL A 16 2.29 -3.94 -0.39
C VAL A 16 3.49 -4.62 0.24
N MET A 17 3.28 -5.18 1.43
CA MET A 17 4.28 -5.98 2.13
C MET A 17 4.22 -7.43 1.64
N ARG A 18 5.27 -7.92 0.95
CA ARG A 18 5.26 -9.24 0.28
C ARG A 18 5.08 -10.43 1.24
N GLY A 19 5.56 -10.30 2.48
CA GLY A 19 5.45 -11.33 3.52
C GLY A 19 4.33 -11.08 4.53
N ASP A 20 3.43 -10.12 4.28
CA ASP A 20 2.33 -9.80 5.18
C ASP A 20 1.27 -10.91 5.20
N ARG A 21 1.15 -11.56 6.37
CA ARG A 21 0.16 -12.60 6.65
C ARG A 21 -1.13 -12.08 7.32
N ALA A 22 -1.14 -10.83 7.79
CA ALA A 22 -2.31 -10.21 8.39
C ALA A 22 -3.31 -9.78 7.32
N VAL A 23 -2.84 -9.13 6.25
CA VAL A 23 -3.69 -8.71 5.12
C VAL A 23 -3.58 -9.67 3.95
N GLY A 24 -2.36 -10.13 3.63
CA GLY A 24 -2.07 -10.94 2.45
C GLY A 24 -1.91 -10.10 1.17
N GLY A 25 -0.87 -10.41 0.38
CA GLY A 25 -0.52 -9.66 -0.84
C GLY A 25 -1.66 -9.56 -1.86
N THR A 26 -2.40 -10.65 -2.11
CA THR A 26 -3.54 -10.65 -3.06
C THR A 26 -4.65 -9.69 -2.62
N ARG A 27 -4.98 -9.66 -1.32
CA ARG A 27 -6.01 -8.76 -0.80
C ARG A 27 -5.55 -7.31 -0.88
N ALA A 28 -4.30 -7.04 -0.55
CA ALA A 28 -3.69 -5.71 -0.62
C ALA A 28 -3.73 -5.15 -2.06
N ARG A 29 -3.27 -5.92 -3.05
CA ARG A 29 -3.34 -5.53 -4.48
C ARG A 29 -4.77 -5.27 -4.95
N ARG A 30 -5.74 -6.08 -4.48
CA ARG A 30 -7.16 -5.84 -4.78
C ARG A 30 -7.65 -4.50 -4.21
N GLN A 31 -7.21 -4.11 -3.01
CA GLN A 31 -7.56 -2.81 -2.46
C GLN A 31 -6.89 -1.67 -3.25
N ALA A 32 -5.61 -1.79 -3.59
CA ALA A 32 -4.91 -0.81 -4.41
C ALA A 32 -5.64 -0.56 -5.74
N ALA A 33 -6.02 -1.64 -6.45
CA ALA A 33 -6.77 -1.54 -7.70
C ALA A 33 -8.15 -0.88 -7.51
N ARG A 34 -8.85 -1.15 -6.41
CA ARG A 34 -10.16 -0.54 -6.12
C ARG A 34 -10.09 0.97 -5.92
N VAL A 35 -8.95 1.49 -5.47
CA VAL A 35 -8.74 2.93 -5.25
C VAL A 35 -7.88 3.58 -6.35
N GLY A 36 -7.49 2.82 -7.37
CA GLY A 36 -6.63 3.31 -8.46
C GLY A 36 -5.21 3.69 -8.02
N ALA A 37 -4.69 3.09 -6.93
CA ALA A 37 -3.38 3.44 -6.41
C ALA A 37 -2.23 2.76 -7.18
N GLU A 38 -1.11 3.48 -7.30
CA GLU A 38 0.17 2.89 -7.68
C GLU A 38 0.64 1.92 -6.60
N VAL A 39 1.18 0.76 -6.98
CA VAL A 39 1.63 -0.26 -6.03
C VAL A 39 3.14 -0.21 -5.91
N VAL A 40 3.62 0.00 -4.68
CA VAL A 40 5.03 -0.16 -4.30
C VAL A 40 5.14 -1.38 -3.40
N GLU A 41 6.07 -2.28 -3.70
CA GLU A 41 6.25 -3.49 -2.93
C GLU A 41 7.52 -3.48 -2.07
N ILE A 42 7.38 -3.90 -0.82
CA ILE A 42 8.48 -4.00 0.14
C ILE A 42 8.52 -5.43 0.70
N ASP A 43 9.74 -5.98 0.85
CA ASP A 43 9.94 -7.26 1.53
C ASP A 43 9.76 -7.11 3.04
N GLY A 44 8.96 -7.98 3.63
CA GLY A 44 8.75 -8.02 5.08
C GLY A 44 7.33 -8.38 5.48
N GLY A 45 7.10 -8.42 6.80
CA GLY A 45 5.78 -8.61 7.39
C GLY A 45 4.94 -7.33 7.37
N HIS A 46 3.87 -7.30 8.16
CA HIS A 46 2.86 -6.23 8.11
C HIS A 46 3.37 -4.82 8.45
N SER A 47 4.45 -4.70 9.23
CA SER A 47 4.90 -3.42 9.81
C SER A 47 6.21 -2.94 9.17
N PRO A 48 6.18 -2.28 7.99
CA PRO A 48 7.39 -1.74 7.35
C PRO A 48 8.06 -0.66 8.19
N PHE A 49 7.30 0.14 8.94
CA PHE A 49 7.85 1.18 9.82
C PHE A 49 8.73 0.62 10.95
N CYS A 50 8.55 -0.65 11.34
CA CYS A 50 9.45 -1.33 12.28
C CYS A 50 10.56 -2.11 11.57
N SER A 51 10.22 -2.84 10.51
CA SER A 51 11.11 -3.84 9.91
C SER A 51 12.01 -3.29 8.79
N ARG A 52 11.57 -2.22 8.11
CA ARG A 52 12.20 -1.61 6.93
C ARG A 52 11.98 -0.09 6.89
N PRO A 53 12.29 0.66 7.96
CA PRO A 53 11.99 2.10 8.03
C PRO A 53 12.64 2.91 6.90
N ASP A 54 13.89 2.62 6.53
CA ASP A 54 14.61 3.37 5.49
C ASP A 54 14.03 3.14 4.08
N GLN A 55 13.65 1.89 3.80
CA GLN A 55 13.02 1.53 2.53
C GLN A 55 11.62 2.14 2.41
N LEU A 56 10.87 2.15 3.51
CA LEU A 56 9.59 2.83 3.59
C LEU A 56 9.74 4.34 3.38
N ALA A 57 10.70 4.98 4.06
CA ALA A 57 10.97 6.41 3.90
C ALA A 57 11.33 6.76 2.46
N THR A 58 12.17 5.95 1.81
CA THR A 58 12.52 6.12 0.39
C THR A 58 11.28 6.06 -0.51
N ALA A 59 10.39 5.08 -0.28
CA ALA A 59 9.14 4.97 -1.03
C ALA A 59 8.21 6.17 -0.82
N LEU A 60 8.14 6.70 0.40
CA LEU A 60 7.31 7.86 0.72
C LEU A 60 7.84 9.15 0.08
N VAL A 61 9.17 9.35 0.06
CA VAL A 61 9.80 10.50 -0.60
C VAL A 61 9.60 10.44 -2.12
N ALA A 62 9.65 9.24 -2.73
CA ALA A 62 9.43 9.07 -4.15
C ALA A 62 7.96 9.22 -4.59
N ALA A 63 7.01 9.06 -3.68
CA ALA A 63 5.58 9.19 -3.93
C ALA A 63 5.05 10.63 -3.81
N TYR A 64 5.92 11.58 -3.46
CA TYR A 64 5.63 13.01 -3.34
C TYR A 64 6.03 13.76 -4.63
#